data_AF-A0A2M7GQR0-F1
#
_entry.id   AF-A0A2M7GQR0-F1
#
_cell.length_a   1.000
_cell.length_b   1.000
_cell.length_c   1.000
_cell.angle_alpha   90.00
_cell.angle_beta   90.00
_cell.angle_gamma   90.00
#
_symmetry.space_group_name_H-M   'P 1'
#
loop_
_entity.id
_entity.type
_entity.pdbx_description
1 polymer ?
#
loop_
_entity_poly.entity_id
_entity_poly.type
_entity_poly.pdbx_seq_one_letter_code
_entity_poly.pdbx_strand_id
1 'polypeptide(L)' 'MSGEGSWRSADYAERFKTHDHADFAQEFLRRNPDYAREYTQTEQRALAAPANAQEESEGLARRWGLSFPLRSGKIGQG' A
#
# COMPACT_ATOMS: atom_id res chain seq x y z
N MET A 1 -37.06 5.57 11.67
CA MET A 1 -35.98 5.47 10.67
C MET A 1 -35.15 4.27 11.02
N SER A 2 -35.21 3.24 10.18
CA SER A 2 -34.57 1.94 10.41
C SER A 2 -33.05 2.07 10.44
N GLY A 3 -32.40 1.35 11.34
CA GLY A 3 -30.95 1.27 11.52
C GLY A 3 -30.25 0.47 10.42
N GLU A 4 -30.53 0.77 9.15
CA GLU A 4 -29.82 0.24 8.00
C GLU A 4 -28.64 1.17 7.70
N GLY A 5 -27.42 0.75 8.06
CA GLY A 5 -26.21 1.49 7.65
C GLY A 5 -25.24 1.88 8.77
N SER A 6 -25.21 1.18 9.90
CA SER A 6 -24.03 1.26 10.75
C SER A 6 -22.88 0.54 10.03
N TRP A 7 -21.86 1.27 9.59
CA TRP A 7 -20.63 0.70 9.02
C TRP A 7 -19.90 -0.28 9.97
N ARG A 8 -20.32 -0.32 11.24
CA ARG A 8 -19.87 -1.28 12.26
C ARG A 8 -20.71 -2.57 12.31
N SER A 9 -21.69 -2.76 11.42
CA SER A 9 -22.48 -4.00 11.39
C SER A 9 -21.64 -5.14 10.79
N ALA A 10 -21.92 -6.37 11.26
CA ALA A 10 -21.29 -7.56 10.72
C ALA A 10 -21.60 -7.76 9.21
N ASP A 11 -22.79 -7.35 8.78
CA ASP A 11 -23.21 -7.40 7.37
C ASP A 11 -22.34 -6.50 6.48
N TYR A 12 -21.96 -5.31 6.97
CA TYR A 12 -21.05 -4.43 6.26
C TYR A 12 -19.65 -5.07 6.16
N ALA A 13 -19.12 -5.59 7.26
CA ALA A 13 -17.81 -6.24 7.26
C ALA A 13 -17.74 -7.46 6.31
N GLU A 14 -18.78 -8.31 6.28
CA GLU A 14 -18.84 -9.45 5.36
C GLU A 14 -18.95 -9.00 3.88
N ARG A 15 -19.69 -7.93 3.58
CA ARG A 15 -19.76 -7.37 2.21
C ARG A 15 -18.41 -6.86 1.69
N PHE A 16 -17.53 -6.38 2.56
CA PHE A 16 -16.22 -5.85 2.19
C PHE A 16 -15.05 -6.83 2.40
N LYS A 17 -15.32 -8.02 2.96
CA LYS A 17 -14.29 -9.03 3.28
C LYS A 17 -13.48 -9.51 2.08
N THR A 18 -14.08 -9.50 0.89
CA THR A 18 -13.44 -9.90 -0.37
C THR A 18 -12.91 -8.71 -1.18
N HIS A 19 -13.04 -7.47 -0.66
CA HIS A 19 -12.49 -6.31 -1.35
C HIS A 19 -10.97 -6.31 -1.28
N ASP A 20 -10.36 -5.87 -2.39
CA ASP A 20 -8.93 -5.70 -2.46
C ASP A 20 -8.51 -4.45 -1.69
N HIS A 21 -8.11 -4.67 -0.43
CA HIS A 21 -7.63 -3.61 0.45
C HIS A 21 -6.34 -2.97 -0.05
N ALA A 22 -5.52 -3.69 -0.83
CA ALA A 22 -4.28 -3.16 -1.37
C ALA A 22 -4.58 -2.13 -2.47
N ASP A 23 -5.51 -2.44 -3.37
CA ASP A 23 -5.97 -1.48 -4.39
C ASP A 23 -6.59 -0.24 -3.74
N PHE A 24 -7.39 -0.43 -2.68
CA PHE A 24 -7.97 0.69 -1.95
C PHE A 24 -6.90 1.57 -1.28
N ALA A 25 -5.88 0.96 -0.68
CA ALA A 25 -4.75 1.68 -0.08
C ALA A 25 -3.94 2.45 -1.14
N GLN A 26 -3.72 1.85 -2.31
CA GLN A 26 -3.03 2.48 -3.43
C GLN A 26 -3.75 3.74 -3.91
N GLU A 27 -5.07 3.76 -3.87
CA GLU A 27 -5.87 4.93 -4.25
C GLU A 27 -5.69 6.15 -3.32
N PHE A 28 -5.30 5.95 -2.05
CA PHE A 28 -4.93 7.09 -1.18
C PHE A 28 -3.58 7.68 -1.57
N LEU A 29 -2.63 6.83 -1.93
CA LEU A 29 -1.30 7.27 -2.38
C LEU A 29 -1.42 8.02 -3.70
N ARG A 30 -2.17 7.48 -4.67
CA ARG A 30 -2.38 8.12 -5.97
C ARG A 30 -3.01 9.51 -5.87
N ARG A 31 -3.85 9.73 -4.86
CA ARG A 31 -4.47 11.05 -4.59
C ARG A 31 -3.59 11.99 -3.76
N ASN A 32 -2.47 11.53 -3.21
CA ASN A 32 -1.54 12.38 -2.49
C ASN A 32 -0.59 13.09 -3.49
N PRO A 33 -0.60 14.43 -3.56
CA PRO A 33 0.23 15.17 -4.51
C PRO A 33 1.74 15.02 -4.24
N ASP A 34 2.14 14.86 -2.98
CA ASP A 34 3.54 14.64 -2.63
C ASP A 34 4.02 13.26 -3.08
N TYR A 35 3.16 12.23 -2.93
CA TYR A 35 3.45 10.89 -3.45
C TYR A 35 3.58 10.91 -4.97
N ALA A 36 2.62 11.51 -5.67
CA ALA A 36 2.65 11.58 -7.12
C ALA A 36 3.93 12.26 -7.64
N ARG A 37 4.33 13.38 -7.01
CA ARG A 37 5.57 14.08 -7.34
C ARG A 37 6.79 13.21 -7.10
N GLU A 38 6.92 12.58 -5.93
CA GLU A 38 8.05 11.72 -5.61
C GLU A 38 8.12 10.48 -6.50
N TYR A 39 6.97 9.87 -6.82
CA TYR A 39 6.87 8.74 -7.73
C TYR A 39 7.41 9.13 -9.12
N THR A 40 6.93 10.23 -9.71
CA THR A 40 7.44 10.72 -11.00
C THR A 40 8.93 11.01 -10.95
N GLN A 41 9.44 11.64 -9.89
CA GLN A 41 10.88 11.92 -9.76
C GLN A 41 11.70 10.63 -9.66
N THR A 42 11.19 9.63 -8.94
CA THR A 42 11.82 8.30 -8.82
C THR A 42 11.89 7.60 -10.18
N GLU A 43 10.80 7.61 -10.95
CA GLU A 43 10.77 7.08 -12.32
C GLU A 43 11.80 7.78 -13.21
N GLN A 44 11.90 9.12 -13.15
CA GLN A 44 12.90 9.85 -13.94
C GLN A 44 14.34 9.48 -13.54
N ARG A 45 14.64 9.30 -12.24
CA ARG A 45 15.96 8.85 -11.78
C ARG A 45 16.27 7.42 -12.23
N ALA A 46 15.28 6.52 -12.16
CA ALA A 46 15.41 5.14 -12.61
C ALA A 46 15.66 5.05 -14.13
N LEU A 47 15.00 5.89 -14.94
CA LEU A 47 15.24 5.97 -16.37
C LEU A 47 16.63 6.55 -16.71
N ALA A 48 17.08 7.56 -15.95
CA ALA A 48 18.40 8.17 -16.13
C ALA A 48 19.55 7.24 -15.73
N ALA A 49 19.33 6.38 -14.74
CA ALA A 49 20.32 5.41 -14.25
C ALA A 49 19.66 4.04 -13.97
N PRO A 50 19.43 3.20 -15.01
CA PRO A 50 18.74 1.93 -14.86
C PRO A 50 19.40 0.96 -13.87
N ALA A 51 20.72 1.05 -13.70
CA ALA A 51 21.46 0.28 -12.71
C ALA A 51 20.99 0.53 -11.26
N ASN A 52 20.41 1.70 -10.98
CA ASN A 52 19.95 2.11 -9.66
C ASN A 52 18.42 2.03 -9.50
N ALA A 53 17.69 1.60 -10.55
CA ALA A 53 16.23 1.62 -10.58
C ALA A 53 15.59 0.85 -9.41
N GLN A 54 16.20 -0.27 -9.04
CA GLN A 54 15.76 -1.08 -7.90
C GLN A 54 15.91 -0.32 -6.58
N GLU A 55 17.06 0.30 -6.35
CA GLU A 55 17.35 1.04 -5.12
C GLU A 55 16.45 2.28 -4.98
N GLU A 56 16.19 2.98 -6.10
CA GLU A 56 15.26 4.10 -6.18
C GLU A 56 13.83 3.66 -5.81
N SER A 57 13.37 2.54 -6.36
CA SER A 57 12.05 1.96 -6.08
C SER A 57 11.91 1.52 -4.62
N GLU A 58 12.93 0.84 -4.07
CA GLU A 58 12.97 0.44 -2.67
C GLU A 58 13.02 1.64 -1.71
N GLY A 59 13.73 2.70 -2.09
CA GLY A 59 13.76 3.96 -1.36
C GLY A 59 12.37 4.59 -1.28
N LEU A 60 11.66 4.68 -2.41
CA LEU A 60 10.28 5.17 -2.44
C LEU A 60 9.36 4.29 -1.59
N ALA A 61 9.44 2.97 -1.75
CA ALA A 61 8.62 2.03 -0.99
C ALA A 61 8.80 2.16 0.52
N ARG A 62 10.02 2.36 1.00
CA ARG A 62 10.30 2.58 2.43
C ARG A 62 9.74 3.90 2.94
N ARG A 63 9.91 5.00 2.20
CA ARG A 63 9.40 6.33 2.60
C ARG A 63 7.87 6.38 2.71
N TRP A 64 7.18 5.66 1.83
CA TRP A 64 5.72 5.65 1.74
C TRP A 64 5.05 4.46 2.42
N GLY A 65 5.80 3.64 3.18
CA GLY A 65 5.24 2.54 3.97
C GLY A 65 4.75 1.35 3.14
N LEU A 66 5.29 1.16 1.93
CA LEU A 66 4.98 0.05 1.02
C LEU A 66 5.88 -1.17 1.25
N SER A 67 6.96 -0.99 2.00
CA SER A 67 7.84 -2.08 2.42
C SER A 67 7.49 -2.50 3.85
N PHE A 68 7.09 -3.77 4.01
CA PHE A 68 6.76 -4.35 5.30
C PHE A 68 7.89 -5.27 5.76
N PRO A 69 8.38 -5.14 7.01
CA PRO A 69 9.33 -6.09 7.54
C PRO A 69 8.67 -7.47 7.64
N LEU A 70 9.28 -8.47 7.01
CA LEU A 70 8.96 -9.86 7.27
C LEU A 70 9.19 -10.11 8.76
N ARG A 71 8.12 -10.36 9.52
CA ARG A 71 8.29 -10.85 10.89
C ARG A 71 8.89 -12.24 10.78
N SER A 72 10.01 -12.48 11.45
CA SER A 72 10.54 -13.83 11.66
C SER A 72 9.46 -14.63 12.38
N GLY A 73 8.67 -15.39 11.63
CA GLY A 73 7.75 -16.35 12.21
C GLY A 73 8.61 -17.31 13.03
N LYS A 74 8.32 -17.45 14.33
CA LYS A 74 8.75 -18.65 15.04
C LYS A 74 8.10 -19.81 14.29
N ILE A 75 8.87 -20.46 13.43
CA ILE A 75 8.60 -21.82 12.98
C ILE A 75 8.48 -22.65 14.25
N GLY A 76 7.24 -22.88 14.69
CA GLY A 76 6.95 -23.78 15.78
C GLY A 76 7.39 -25.16 15.35
N GLN A 77 8.48 -25.65 15.94
CA GLN A 77 8.77 -27.07 15.99
C GLN A 77 7.61 -27.74 16.74
N GLY A 78 6.90 -28.62 16.05
CA GLY A 78 5.87 -29.50 16.59
C GLY A 78 5.99 -30.85 15.91
#